data_AF-A0A937ZBJ2-F1
#
_entry.id   AF-A0A937ZBJ2-F1
#
_cell.length_a   1.000
_cell.length_b   1.000
_cell.length_c   1.000
_cell.angle_alpha   90.00
_cell.angle_beta   90.00
_cell.angle_gamma   90.00
#
_symmetry.space_group_name_H-M   'P 1'
#
loop_
_entity.id
_entity.type
_entity.pdbx_description
1 polymer ?
#
loop_
_entity_poly.entity_id
_entity_poly.type
_entity_poly.pdbx_seq_one_letter_code
_entity_poly.pdbx_strand_id
1 'polypeptide(L)'
;MGRHHLPARRSLALSVARGSRLRVINTEGRQVVDTWAFNPADVAEFMSMEHARVHMGRVNPVVGSVLLSNRRRPMLIMIEDSSGGVHDTLL
;
A
#
# COMPACT_ATOMS: atom_id res chain seq x y z
N MET A 1 7.99 -14.08 10.09
CA MET A 1 7.91 -12.94 9.16
C MET A 1 8.91 -13.22 8.04
N GLY A 2 8.44 -13.53 6.84
CA GLY A 2 9.31 -13.92 5.72
C GLY A 2 9.87 -12.69 4.98
N ARG A 3 11.14 -12.72 4.59
CA ARG A 3 11.73 -11.71 3.69
C ARG A 3 11.62 -12.22 2.27
N HIS A 4 11.03 -11.42 1.39
CA HIS A 4 10.93 -11.71 -0.03
C HIS A 4 11.74 -10.66 -0.80
N HIS A 5 12.51 -11.10 -1.79
CA HIS A 5 13.19 -10.23 -2.73
C HIS A 5 12.33 -10.13 -3.99
N LEU A 6 11.92 -8.92 -4.35
CA LEU A 6 11.19 -8.63 -5.59
C LEU A 6 12.19 -8.22 -6.67
N PRO A 7 12.49 -9.09 -7.66
CA PRO A 7 13.44 -8.73 -8.71
C PRO A 7 12.91 -7.55 -9.54
N ALA A 8 13.83 -6.78 -10.13
CA ALA A 8 13.47 -5.70 -11.04
C ALA A 8 12.54 -6.21 -12.15
N ARG A 9 11.51 -5.41 -12.48
CA ARG A 9 10.52 -5.70 -13.53
C ARG A 9 9.71 -6.98 -13.29
N ARG A 10 9.56 -7.41 -12.04
CA ARG A 10 8.70 -8.53 -11.62
C ARG A 10 7.65 -8.04 -10.62
N SER A 11 6.69 -8.90 -10.33
CA SER A 11 5.64 -8.71 -9.33
C SER A 11 5.68 -9.83 -8.29
N LEU A 12 5.10 -9.56 -7.12
CA LEU A 12 4.93 -10.54 -6.04
C LEU A 12 3.57 -10.30 -5.39
N ALA A 13 2.79 -11.37 -5.23
CA ALA A 13 1.57 -11.37 -4.45
C ALA A 13 1.82 -12.09 -3.11
N LEU A 14 1.41 -11.46 -2.00
CA LEU A 14 1.55 -12.00 -0.65
C LEU A 14 0.19 -12.00 0.05
N SER A 15 -0.13 -13.11 0.71
CA SER A 15 -1.26 -13.15 1.64
C SER A 15 -0.84 -12.53 2.97
N VAL A 16 -1.55 -11.48 3.40
CA VAL A 16 -1.27 -10.76 4.65
C VAL A 16 -2.48 -10.91 5.56
N ALA A 17 -2.30 -11.58 6.70
CA ALA A 17 -3.35 -11.71 7.69
C ALA A 17 -3.65 -10.37 8.37
N ARG A 18 -4.90 -10.14 8.74
CA ARG A 18 -5.33 -8.93 9.48
C ARG A 18 -4.46 -8.74 10.73
N GLY A 19 -4.01 -7.50 10.96
CA GLY A 19 -3.13 -7.14 12.08
C GLY A 19 -1.64 -7.42 11.84
N SER A 20 -1.28 -8.09 10.74
CA SER A 20 0.11 -8.24 10.34
C SER A 20 0.67 -6.94 9.75
N ARG A 21 2.00 -6.83 9.73
CA ARG A 21 2.72 -5.70 9.15
C ARG A 21 3.45 -6.13 7.88
N LEU A 22 3.33 -5.33 6.83
CA LEU A 22 4.15 -5.43 5.63
C LEU A 22 5.14 -4.26 5.63
N ARG A 23 6.41 -4.53 5.31
CA ARG A 23 7.43 -3.50 5.11
C ARG A 23 8.00 -3.65 3.71
N VAL A 24 7.92 -2.58 2.93
CA VAL A 24 8.62 -2.45 1.65
C VAL A 24 9.95 -1.76 1.93
N ILE A 25 11.04 -2.35 1.45
CA ILE A 25 12.40 -1.83 1.62
C ILE A 25 12.95 -1.54 0.23
N ASN A 26 13.26 -0.27 -0.04
CA ASN A 26 13.95 0.12 -1.26
C ASN A 26 15.46 -0.16 -1.08
N THR A 27 15.97 -1.24 -1.67
CA THR A 27 17.35 -1.68 -1.44
C THR A 27 18.38 -0.82 -2.17
N GLU A 28 18.03 -0.31 -3.35
CA GLU A 28 18.92 0.49 -4.22
C GLU A 28 18.60 2.00 -4.20
N GLY A 29 17.60 2.40 -3.42
CA GLY A 29 17.22 3.79 -3.15
C GLY A 29 16.43 4.53 -4.23
N ARG A 30 16.31 4.00 -5.46
CA ARG A 30 15.65 4.69 -6.59
C ARG A 30 14.47 3.92 -7.20
N GLN A 31 14.21 2.70 -6.73
CA GLN A 31 13.14 1.87 -7.28
C GLN A 31 11.78 2.33 -6.76
N VAL A 32 10.82 2.50 -7.67
CA VAL A 32 9.39 2.66 -7.33
C VAL A 32 8.72 1.29 -7.39
N VAL A 33 7.72 1.06 -6.52
CA VAL A 33 6.85 -0.11 -6.57
C VAL A 33 5.40 0.32 -6.61
N ASP A 34 4.67 -0.22 -7.57
CA ASP A 34 3.23 -0.05 -7.61
C ASP A 34 2.61 -1.04 -6.62
N THR A 35 1.73 -0.54 -5.76
CA THR A 35 1.20 -1.32 -4.63
C THR A 35 -0.31 -1.44 -4.74
N TRP A 36 -0.80 -2.67 -4.65
CA TRP A 36 -2.23 -2.98 -4.58
C TRP A 36 -2.51 -3.87 -3.37
N ALA A 37 -3.73 -3.77 -2.83
CA ALA A 37 -4.25 -4.70 -1.85
C ALA A 37 -5.68 -5.09 -2.22
N PHE A 38 -6.01 -6.36 -2.01
CA PHE A 38 -7.31 -6.96 -2.34
C PHE A 38 -7.85 -7.69 -1.13
N ASN A 39 -9.18 -7.72 -0.97
CA ASN A 39 -9.82 -8.60 -0.01
C ASN A 39 -9.70 -10.05 -0.53
N PRO A 40 -9.08 -10.98 0.23
CA PRO A 40 -8.88 -12.35 -0.23
C PRO A 40 -10.18 -13.15 -0.42
N ALA A 41 -11.27 -12.72 0.24
CA ALA A 41 -12.59 -13.33 0.08
C ALA A 41 -13.39 -12.74 -1.10
N ASP A 42 -12.98 -11.58 -1.63
CA ASP A 42 -13.68 -10.86 -2.68
C ASP A 42 -12.72 -9.90 -3.40
N VAL A 43 -12.13 -10.33 -4.51
CA VAL A 43 -11.17 -9.52 -5.27
C VAL A 43 -11.79 -8.28 -5.93
N ALA A 44 -13.13 -8.17 -5.99
CA ALA A 44 -13.81 -6.95 -6.42
C ALA A 44 -13.77 -5.85 -5.33
N GLU A 45 -13.38 -6.20 -4.10
CA GLU A 45 -13.01 -5.24 -3.06
C GLU A 45 -11.49 -5.04 -3.03
N PHE A 46 -11.05 -3.85 -3.44
CA PHE A 46 -9.64 -3.52 -3.63
C PHE A 46 -9.32 -2.14 -3.08
N MET A 47 -8.04 -1.92 -2.76
CA MET A 47 -7.51 -0.65 -2.28
C MET A 47 -7.70 0.43 -3.33
N SER A 48 -8.42 1.49 -2.98
CA SER A 48 -8.89 2.50 -3.92
C SER A 48 -8.33 3.86 -3.54
N MET A 49 -7.51 4.42 -4.43
CA MET A 49 -6.86 5.70 -4.18
C MET A 49 -7.83 6.88 -4.26
N GLU A 50 -8.87 6.82 -5.09
CA GLU A 50 -9.91 7.85 -5.11
C GLU A 50 -10.70 7.92 -3.80
N HIS A 51 -10.98 6.77 -3.18
CA HIS A 51 -11.61 6.73 -1.86
C HIS A 51 -10.65 7.13 -0.74
N ALA A 52 -9.41 6.67 -0.79
CA ALA A 52 -8.39 7.01 0.20
C ALA A 52 -8.10 8.52 0.19
N ARG A 53 -7.91 9.15 -0.99
CA ARG A 53 -7.62 10.60 -1.09
C ARG A 53 -8.71 11.45 -0.46
N VAL A 54 -9.98 11.12 -0.70
CA VAL A 54 -11.12 11.83 -0.11
C VAL A 54 -11.12 11.69 1.41
N HIS A 55 -10.83 10.49 1.93
CA HIS A 55 -10.77 10.24 3.37
C HIS A 55 -9.60 10.95 4.06
N MET A 56 -8.43 10.92 3.44
CA MET A 56 -7.22 11.56 3.98
C MET A 56 -7.24 13.08 3.83
N GLY A 57 -8.08 13.64 2.96
CA GLY A 57 -8.09 15.07 2.62
C GLY A 57 -6.83 15.54 1.90
N ARG A 58 -6.11 14.63 1.24
CA ARG A 58 -4.83 14.90 0.55
C ARG A 58 -4.52 13.87 -0.52
N VAL A 59 -3.60 14.21 -1.43
CA VAL A 59 -3.21 13.35 -2.55
C VAL A 59 -2.22 12.27 -2.12
N ASN A 60 -1.18 12.63 -1.38
CA ASN A 60 -0.13 11.70 -0.97
C ASN A 60 -0.43 11.14 0.44
N PRO A 61 -0.33 9.82 0.66
CA PRO A 61 -0.42 9.25 1.99
C PRO A 61 0.77 9.67 2.86
N VAL A 62 0.51 9.79 4.16
CA VAL A 62 1.49 10.04 5.22
C VAL A 62 1.32 9.05 6.36
N VAL A 63 2.27 8.97 7.29
CA VAL A 63 2.10 8.19 8.52
C VAL A 63 0.78 8.55 9.21
N GLY A 64 0.00 7.53 9.58
CA GLY A 64 -1.37 7.62 10.09
C GLY A 64 -2.46 7.50 9.02
N SER A 65 -2.11 7.60 7.73
CA SER A 65 -3.09 7.50 6.64
C SER A 65 -3.71 6.12 6.55
N VAL A 66 -5.03 6.09 6.43
CA VAL A 66 -5.81 4.86 6.19
C VAL A 66 -6.07 4.73 4.69
N LEU A 67 -5.53 3.69 4.08
CA LEU A 67 -5.79 3.34 2.69
C LEU A 67 -7.06 2.49 2.64
N LEU A 68 -8.11 3.06 2.08
CA LEU A 68 -9.45 2.47 2.04
C LEU A 68 -9.64 1.58 0.81
N SER A 69 -10.60 0.67 0.91
CA SER A 69 -11.16 -0.05 -0.23
C SER A 69 -12.12 0.81 -1.05
N ASN A 70 -12.47 0.36 -2.25
CA ASN A 70 -13.59 0.88 -3.05
C ASN A 70 -14.97 0.78 -2.35
N ARG A 71 -15.05 0.10 -1.19
CA ARG A 71 -16.22 0.08 -0.30
C ARG A 71 -16.04 0.92 0.96
N ARG A 72 -15.01 1.79 1.00
CA ARG A 72 -14.66 2.68 2.12
C ARG A 72 -14.34 1.94 3.43
N ARG A 73 -13.85 0.70 3.34
CA ARG A 73 -13.38 -0.06 4.51
C ARG A 73 -11.85 0.03 4.62
N PRO A 74 -11.27 0.13 5.83
CA PRO A 74 -9.82 0.12 6.00
C PRO A 74 -9.17 -1.16 5.45
N MET A 75 -8.15 -1.02 4.60
CA MET A 75 -7.36 -2.15 4.10
C MET A 75 -5.95 -2.13 4.65
N LEU A 76 -5.28 -0.98 4.57
CA LEU A 76 -3.93 -0.76 5.08
C LEU A 76 -3.85 0.55 5.86
N ILE A 77 -2.90 0.64 6.77
CA ILE A 77 -2.56 1.87 7.48
C ILE A 77 -1.07 2.11 7.26
N MET A 78 -0.70 3.31 6.81
CA MET A 78 0.70 3.70 6.74
C MET A 78 1.18 4.02 8.16
N ILE A 79 2.00 3.16 8.73
CA ILE A 79 2.43 3.27 10.14
C ILE A 79 3.86 3.78 10.31
N GLU A 80 4.66 3.78 9.25
CA GLU A 80 6.06 4.20 9.25
C GLU A 80 6.46 4.58 7.82
N ASP A 81 7.25 5.64 7.66
CA ASP A 81 7.85 6.06 6.39
C ASP A 81 9.19 6.75 6.63
N SER A 82 10.26 6.22 6.05
CA SER A 82 11.62 6.78 6.12
C SER A 82 12.09 7.41 4.80
N SER A 83 11.21 7.54 3.79
CA SER A 83 11.55 7.98 2.43
C SER A 83 11.47 9.50 2.21
N GLY A 84 10.91 10.25 3.16
CA GLY A 84 10.63 11.68 3.02
C GLY A 84 9.20 12.00 2.53
N GLY A 85 8.32 11.01 2.39
CA GLY A 85 6.88 11.24 2.23
C GLY A 85 6.36 11.42 0.81
N VAL A 86 7.17 11.12 -0.22
CA VAL A 86 6.77 11.29 -1.62
C VAL A 86 6.24 9.95 -2.16
N HIS A 87 4.91 9.80 -2.18
CA HIS A 87 4.20 8.64 -2.72
C HIS A 87 3.09 9.08 -3.66
N ASP A 88 3.12 8.66 -4.92
CA ASP A 88 2.08 9.04 -5.89
C ASP A 88 0.79 8.22 -5.71
N THR A 89 -0.34 8.82 -6.06
CA THR A 89 -1.63 8.13 -6.12
C THR A 89 -2.45 8.49 -7.37
N LEU A 90 -1.90 9.27 -8.31
CA LEU A 90 -2.65 9.87 -9.41
C LEU A 90 -2.42 9.17 -10.76
N LEU A 91 -1.35 8.39 -10.90
CA LEU A 91 -0.99 7.68 -12.13
C LEU A 91 -1.44 6.21 -12.13
#